data_AF-A0A1U9KCF6-F1
#
_entry.id   AF-A0A1U9KCF6-F1
#
_cell.length_a   1.000
_cell.length_b   1.000
_cell.length_c   1.000
_cell.angle_alpha   90.00
_cell.angle_beta   90.00
_cell.angle_gamma   90.00
#
_symmetry.space_group_name_H-M   'P 1'
#
loop_
_entity.id
_entity.type
_entity.pdbx_description
1 polymer ?
#
loop_
_entity_poly.entity_id
_entity_poly.type
_entity_poly.pdbx_seq_one_letter_code
_entity_poly.pdbx_strand_id
1 'polypeptide(L)'
;MILLENDRALILHTPKCGGKALRQAFSSIAAAGPWWDWAWQTRTGAWTDQAHIPLHILSQTEEWKQIRSYTVISVVRDPWTRFASSLKEHMTQHGKRDALKVLDELDEVRISYDPRYIHFIPQFRFTHLGNKRYADFVVRTESLPEDLRAVGMIAGMSHDFFKAVDTLPPMPTSQTESVPADVEQKMKALLMRFYRRDYALFGYTPLSDDEDVPTGFDALLMDPLCGGEWNGYAAAAPAYERFVRHSTKDFLISHLTEEVRKLRQELYSS
;
A
#
# COMPACT_ATOMS: atom_id res chain seq x y z
N MET A 1 9.43 -1.00 -7.97
CA MET A 1 9.73 -1.77 -6.73
C MET A 1 11.19 -1.57 -6.34
N ILE A 2 11.60 -1.89 -5.10
CA ILE A 2 13.00 -1.74 -4.64
C ILE A 2 13.48 -3.07 -4.07
N LEU A 3 14.37 -3.74 -4.80
CA LEU A 3 14.95 -5.03 -4.41
C LEU A 3 16.26 -4.80 -3.66
N LEU A 4 16.37 -5.32 -2.45
CA LEU A 4 17.57 -5.27 -1.61
C LEU A 4 18.14 -6.69 -1.53
N GLU A 5 19.09 -7.01 -2.42
CA GLU A 5 19.61 -8.37 -2.57
C GLU A 5 20.35 -8.86 -1.33
N ASN A 6 21.22 -8.02 -0.75
CA ASN A 6 22.00 -8.34 0.44
C ASN A 6 21.10 -8.65 1.65
N ASP A 7 20.01 -7.91 1.79
CA ASP A 7 19.04 -8.07 2.87
C ASP A 7 17.96 -9.12 2.57
N ARG A 8 17.96 -9.67 1.35
CA ARG A 8 16.86 -10.49 0.80
C ARG A 8 15.49 -9.88 1.10
N ALA A 9 15.34 -8.59 0.83
CA ALA A 9 14.11 -7.85 1.05
C ALA A 9 13.59 -7.21 -0.25
N LEU A 10 12.27 -7.09 -0.36
CA LEU A 10 11.60 -6.37 -1.43
C LEU A 10 10.67 -5.32 -0.83
N ILE A 11 10.88 -4.06 -1.18
CA ILE A 11 9.93 -2.99 -0.88
C ILE A 11 9.02 -2.81 -2.09
N LEU A 12 7.74 -3.17 -1.91
CA LEU A 12 6.69 -2.97 -2.89
C LEU A 12 6.40 -1.48 -3.02
N HIS A 13 6.42 -1.01 -4.26
CA HIS A 13 6.19 0.39 -4.57
C HIS A 13 4.69 0.60 -4.80
N THR A 14 3.96 0.79 -3.71
CA THR A 14 2.56 1.22 -3.76
C THR A 14 2.51 2.67 -4.26
N PRO A 15 1.75 2.99 -5.32
CA PRO A 15 1.69 4.34 -5.86
C PRO A 15 1.36 5.39 -4.79
N LYS A 16 2.04 6.54 -4.88
CA LYS A 16 1.83 7.73 -4.02
C LYS A 16 2.03 7.52 -2.51
N CYS A 17 2.73 6.44 -2.12
CA CYS A 17 3.09 6.12 -0.74
C CYS A 17 4.59 6.38 -0.45
N GLY A 18 5.14 7.49 -0.97
CA GLY A 18 6.53 7.87 -0.70
C GLY A 18 7.61 7.17 -1.51
N GLY A 19 7.27 6.43 -2.56
CA GLY A 19 8.27 5.63 -3.28
C GLY A 19 9.38 6.40 -3.99
N LYS A 20 9.19 7.68 -4.34
CA LYS A 20 10.31 8.54 -4.79
C LYS A 20 11.35 8.74 -3.69
N ALA A 21 10.91 8.98 -2.45
CA ALA A 21 11.79 9.15 -1.30
C ALA A 21 12.52 7.84 -0.98
N LEU A 22 11.80 6.72 -0.95
CA LEU A 22 12.40 5.39 -0.79
C LEU A 22 13.45 5.10 -1.86
N ARG A 23 13.14 5.37 -3.14
CA ARG A 23 14.10 5.13 -4.22
C ARG A 23 15.38 5.94 -4.04
N GLN A 24 15.27 7.19 -3.64
CA GLN A 24 16.43 8.04 -3.41
C GLN A 24 17.27 7.51 -2.24
N ALA A 25 16.63 7.22 -1.11
CA ALA A 25 17.26 6.71 0.11
C ALA A 25 17.98 5.37 -0.11
N PHE A 26 17.34 4.44 -0.82
CA PHE A 26 17.87 3.09 -1.04
C PHE A 26 18.69 2.95 -2.33
N SER A 27 18.94 4.04 -3.07
CA SER A 27 19.57 4.00 -4.40
C SER A 27 20.94 3.34 -4.44
N SER A 28 21.73 3.43 -3.37
CA SER A 28 23.08 2.87 -3.28
C SER A 28 23.11 1.35 -3.01
N ILE A 29 22.01 0.78 -2.50
CA ILE A 29 21.92 -0.63 -2.12
C ILE A 29 20.82 -1.40 -2.87
N ALA A 30 19.98 -0.70 -3.63
CA ALA A 30 18.98 -1.32 -4.48
C ALA A 30 19.65 -2.00 -5.68
N ALA A 31 19.25 -3.24 -5.95
CA ALA A 31 19.69 -3.96 -7.13
C ALA A 31 19.17 -3.29 -8.41
N ALA A 32 19.98 -3.31 -9.47
CA ALA A 32 19.54 -2.96 -10.80
C ALA A 32 18.53 -4.00 -11.29
N GLY A 33 17.41 -3.56 -11.88
CA GLY A 33 16.40 -4.49 -12.37
C GLY A 33 15.37 -3.82 -13.27
N PRO A 34 14.55 -4.62 -13.98
CA PRO A 34 13.58 -4.15 -14.98
C PRO A 34 12.32 -3.53 -14.35
N TRP A 35 12.40 -3.11 -13.08
CA TRP A 35 11.26 -2.69 -12.26
C TRP A 35 10.79 -1.27 -12.56
N TRP A 36 11.03 -0.80 -13.78
CA TRP A 36 10.83 0.57 -14.22
C TRP A 36 10.34 0.56 -15.67
N ASP A 37 9.71 1.67 -16.07
CA ASP A 37 9.08 1.87 -17.38
C ASP A 37 7.86 0.97 -17.65
N TRP A 38 7.23 1.19 -18.81
CA TRP A 38 6.12 0.37 -19.27
C TRP A 38 6.66 -0.81 -20.07
N ALA A 39 6.15 -2.00 -19.79
CA ALA A 39 6.48 -3.20 -20.54
C ALA A 39 5.22 -3.95 -20.97
N TRP A 40 5.24 -4.50 -22.19
CA TRP A 40 4.21 -5.41 -22.65
C TRP A 40 4.40 -6.77 -21.99
N GLN A 41 3.42 -7.22 -21.22
CA GLN A 41 3.44 -8.55 -20.61
C GLN A 41 2.70 -9.56 -21.49
N THR A 42 3.46 -10.52 -22.05
CA THR A 42 2.92 -11.53 -22.97
C THR A 42 1.90 -12.46 -22.31
N ARG A 43 2.04 -12.75 -21.01
CA ARG A 43 1.12 -13.61 -20.26
C ARG A 43 -0.25 -12.98 -20.01
N THR A 44 -0.27 -11.69 -19.73
CA THR A 44 -1.50 -10.95 -19.44
C THR A 44 -2.08 -10.25 -20.67
N GLY A 45 -1.29 -10.12 -21.74
CA GLY A 45 -1.68 -9.44 -22.97
C GLY A 45 -1.91 -7.94 -22.78
N ALA A 46 -1.20 -7.31 -21.84
CA ALA A 46 -1.40 -5.91 -21.46
C ALA A 46 -0.09 -5.16 -21.21
N TRP A 47 -0.15 -3.84 -21.38
CA TRP A 47 0.91 -2.94 -20.92
C TRP A 47 0.85 -2.81 -19.40
N THR A 48 2.00 -2.98 -18.75
CA THR A 48 2.13 -2.88 -17.29
C THR A 48 3.20 -1.87 -16.93
N ASP A 49 2.87 -0.97 -16.01
CA ASP A 49 3.85 -0.13 -15.31
C ASP A 49 4.69 -1.01 -14.37
N GLN A 50 5.96 -1.24 -14.72
CA GLN A 50 6.85 -2.11 -13.94
C GLN A 50 7.21 -1.54 -12.57
N ALA A 51 7.05 -0.22 -12.37
CA ALA A 51 7.29 0.40 -11.07
C ALA A 51 6.22 0.03 -10.07
N HIS A 52 4.98 -0.17 -10.53
CA HIS A 52 3.77 -0.31 -9.71
C HIS A 52 2.98 -1.57 -10.11
N ILE A 53 3.57 -2.75 -10.00
CA ILE A 53 2.91 -4.00 -10.37
C ILE A 53 2.01 -4.47 -9.20
N PRO A 54 0.68 -4.55 -9.38
CA PRO A 54 -0.20 -5.15 -8.37
C PRO A 54 0.11 -6.65 -8.21
N LEU A 55 -0.14 -7.22 -7.03
CA LEU A 55 0.26 -8.61 -6.75
C LEU A 55 -0.42 -9.62 -7.68
N HIS A 56 -1.67 -9.39 -8.09
CA HIS A 56 -2.37 -10.31 -8.99
C HIS A 56 -1.68 -10.42 -10.35
N ILE A 57 -1.04 -9.35 -10.83
CA ILE A 57 -0.20 -9.37 -12.03
C ILE A 57 1.17 -9.97 -11.71
N LEU A 58 1.82 -9.50 -10.64
CA LEU A 58 3.15 -9.98 -10.24
C LEU A 58 3.17 -11.51 -10.05
N SER A 59 2.10 -12.07 -9.48
CA SER A 59 1.97 -13.52 -9.23
C SER A 59 2.00 -14.40 -10.48
N GLN A 60 1.83 -13.79 -11.66
CA GLN A 60 1.84 -14.46 -12.95
C GLN A 60 3.21 -14.35 -13.65
N THR A 61 4.16 -13.61 -13.09
CA THR A 61 5.50 -13.44 -13.66
C THR A 61 6.49 -14.48 -13.11
N GLU A 62 7.64 -14.67 -13.76
CA GLU A 62 8.64 -15.63 -13.29
C GLU A 62 9.35 -15.14 -12.02
N GLU A 63 9.48 -13.83 -11.88
CA GLU A 63 10.10 -13.17 -10.73
C GLU A 63 9.32 -13.42 -9.43
N TRP A 64 8.02 -13.71 -9.51
CA TRP A 64 7.21 -14.08 -8.35
C TRP A 64 7.85 -15.20 -7.53
N LYS A 65 8.37 -16.23 -8.20
CA LYS A 65 8.98 -17.39 -7.52
C LYS A 65 10.18 -16.97 -6.69
N GLN A 66 10.98 -16.01 -7.20
CA GLN A 66 12.16 -15.49 -6.52
C GLN A 66 11.75 -14.61 -5.33
N ILE A 67 10.81 -13.69 -5.56
CA ILE A 67 10.34 -12.72 -4.56
C ILE A 67 9.67 -13.39 -3.35
N ARG A 68 8.99 -14.53 -3.52
CA ARG A 68 8.39 -15.28 -2.40
C ARG A 68 9.39 -15.75 -1.34
N SER A 69 10.69 -15.73 -1.65
CA SER A 69 11.75 -16.10 -0.71
C SER A 69 12.37 -14.89 0.00
N TYR A 70 11.89 -13.68 -0.30
CA TYR A 70 12.35 -12.42 0.26
C TYR A 70 11.38 -11.95 1.34
N THR A 71 11.87 -11.14 2.27
CA THR A 71 11.02 -10.35 3.16
C THR A 71 10.31 -9.27 2.35
N VAL A 72 8.99 -9.31 2.27
CA VAL A 72 8.18 -8.37 1.48
C VAL A 72 7.63 -7.28 2.37
N ILE A 73 8.02 -6.05 2.10
CA ILE A 73 7.58 -4.84 2.81
C ILE A 73 6.69 -4.04 1.86
N SER A 74 5.50 -3.65 2.28
CA SER A 74 4.67 -2.71 1.53
C SER A 74 4.47 -1.43 2.32
N VAL A 75 4.48 -0.31 1.61
CA VAL A 75 4.13 1.00 2.18
C VAL A 75 2.69 1.33 1.80
N VAL A 76 1.90 1.74 2.78
CA VAL A 76 0.55 2.27 2.59
C VAL A 76 0.48 3.70 3.10
N ARG A 77 -0.62 4.37 2.80
CA ARG A 77 -0.92 5.75 3.18
C ARG A 77 -2.41 5.87 3.44
N ASP A 78 -2.82 6.86 4.22
CA ASP A 78 -4.21 7.24 4.34
C ASP A 78 -4.88 7.35 2.94
N PRO A 79 -5.98 6.61 2.67
CA PRO A 79 -6.58 6.55 1.35
C PRO A 79 -6.98 7.93 0.81
N TRP A 80 -7.48 8.84 1.65
CA TRP A 80 -7.87 10.19 1.22
C TRP A 80 -6.66 10.97 0.70
N THR A 81 -5.63 11.09 1.53
CA THR A 81 -4.40 11.83 1.22
C THR A 81 -3.69 11.22 0.00
N ARG A 82 -3.68 9.88 -0.10
CA ARG A 82 -3.14 9.18 -1.27
C ARG A 82 -3.93 9.49 -2.53
N PHE A 83 -5.25 9.40 -2.49
CA PHE A 83 -6.11 9.61 -3.65
C PHE A 83 -6.04 11.05 -4.18
N ALA A 84 -6.03 12.04 -3.29
CA ALA A 84 -5.77 13.44 -3.66
C ALA A 84 -4.41 13.61 -4.36
N SER A 85 -3.37 12.94 -3.85
CA SER A 85 -2.05 12.93 -4.48
C SER A 85 -2.05 12.25 -5.86
N SER A 86 -2.81 11.16 -6.03
CA SER A 86 -2.99 10.48 -7.32
C SER A 86 -3.69 11.36 -8.35
N LEU A 87 -4.72 12.09 -7.94
CA LEU A 87 -5.44 13.03 -8.80
C LEU A 87 -4.52 14.16 -9.28
N LYS A 88 -3.78 14.80 -8.37
CA LYS A 88 -2.81 15.85 -8.71
C LYS A 88 -1.72 15.35 -9.67
N GLU A 89 -1.21 14.14 -9.44
CA GLU A 89 -0.23 13.50 -10.32
C GLU A 89 -0.81 13.25 -11.71
N HIS A 90 -1.99 12.61 -11.79
CA HIS A 90 -2.63 12.28 -13.06
C HIS A 90 -2.96 13.54 -13.87
N MET A 91 -3.48 14.58 -13.21
CA MET A 91 -3.74 15.87 -13.87
C MET A 91 -2.45 16.49 -14.43
N THR A 92 -1.35 16.39 -13.69
CA THR A 92 -0.04 16.90 -14.12
C THR A 92 0.52 16.11 -15.30
N GLN A 93 0.57 14.77 -15.18
CA GLN A 93 1.12 13.86 -16.20
C GLN A 93 0.37 13.93 -17.53
N HIS A 94 -0.94 14.17 -17.48
CA HIS A 94 -1.80 14.20 -18.67
C HIS A 94 -2.28 15.60 -19.06
N GLY A 95 -1.75 16.67 -18.42
CA GLY A 95 -2.12 18.05 -18.70
C GLY A 95 -3.61 18.36 -18.53
N LYS A 96 -4.32 17.63 -17.65
CA LYS A 96 -5.75 17.83 -17.39
C LYS A 96 -5.94 19.02 -16.45
N ARG A 97 -6.97 19.84 -16.71
CA ARG A 97 -7.31 21.02 -15.90
C ARG A 97 -8.59 20.88 -15.10
N ASP A 98 -9.36 19.82 -15.38
CA ASP A 98 -10.68 19.58 -14.81
C ASP A 98 -10.65 18.27 -14.02
N ALA A 99 -10.66 18.40 -12.69
CA ALA A 99 -10.63 17.27 -11.78
C ALA A 99 -11.88 16.40 -11.91
N LEU A 100 -13.06 17.00 -12.04
CA LEU A 100 -14.31 16.24 -12.13
C LEU A 100 -14.33 15.33 -13.35
N LYS A 101 -13.87 15.81 -14.51
CA LYS A 101 -13.75 14.97 -15.71
C LYS A 101 -12.85 13.76 -15.50
N VAL A 102 -11.71 13.94 -14.82
CA VAL A 102 -10.82 12.81 -14.49
C VAL A 102 -11.53 11.84 -13.55
N LEU A 103 -12.23 12.33 -12.54
CA LEU A 103 -12.97 11.49 -11.59
C LEU A 103 -14.16 10.76 -12.23
N ASP A 104 -14.80 11.35 -13.23
CA ASP A 104 -15.90 10.73 -14.01
C ASP A 104 -15.40 9.65 -14.96
N GLU A 105 -14.12 9.69 -15.36
CA GLU A 105 -13.48 8.63 -16.13
C GLU A 105 -13.16 7.39 -15.25
N LEU A 106 -13.18 7.49 -13.91
CA LEU A 106 -12.79 6.38 -13.04
C LEU A 106 -13.90 5.32 -12.92
N ASP A 107 -13.55 4.09 -13.29
CA ASP A 107 -14.36 2.88 -13.12
C ASP A 107 -13.47 1.69 -12.75
N GLU A 108 -14.09 0.58 -12.36
CA GLU A 108 -13.39 -0.62 -11.89
C GLU A 108 -12.44 -1.22 -12.93
N VAL A 109 -12.78 -1.13 -14.21
CA VAL A 109 -11.98 -1.70 -15.30
C VAL A 109 -10.74 -0.86 -15.51
N ARG A 110 -10.91 0.47 -15.64
CA ARG A 110 -9.82 1.41 -15.86
C ARG A 110 -8.84 1.40 -14.70
N ILE A 111 -9.32 1.52 -13.46
CA ILE A 111 -8.39 1.51 -12.33
C ILE A 111 -7.64 0.19 -12.25
N SER A 112 -8.26 -0.96 -12.57
CA SER A 112 -7.61 -2.27 -12.41
C SER A 112 -6.63 -2.62 -13.52
N TYR A 113 -6.90 -2.20 -14.76
CA TYR A 113 -6.21 -2.74 -15.94
C TYR A 113 -5.62 -1.69 -16.86
N ASP A 114 -5.98 -0.42 -16.73
CA ASP A 114 -5.42 0.64 -17.55
C ASP A 114 -4.22 1.29 -16.85
N PRO A 115 -2.99 1.13 -17.37
CA PRO A 115 -1.79 1.66 -16.73
C PRO A 115 -1.80 3.19 -16.59
N ARG A 116 -2.64 3.92 -17.35
CA ARG A 116 -2.81 5.38 -17.20
C ARG A 116 -3.45 5.76 -15.86
N TYR A 117 -4.21 4.86 -15.26
CA TYR A 117 -4.89 5.05 -13.98
C TYR A 117 -4.25 4.26 -12.84
N ILE A 118 -3.02 3.76 -13.02
CA ILE A 118 -2.29 2.93 -12.04
C ILE A 118 -2.22 3.57 -10.63
N HIS A 119 -2.10 4.90 -10.56
CA HIS A 119 -2.06 5.64 -9.30
C HIS A 119 -3.38 5.58 -8.51
N PHE A 120 -4.49 5.20 -9.16
CA PHE A 120 -5.81 5.03 -8.54
C PHE A 120 -6.14 3.58 -8.18
N ILE A 121 -5.21 2.62 -8.36
CA ILE A 121 -5.40 1.25 -7.86
C ILE A 121 -5.46 1.26 -6.33
N PRO A 122 -6.44 0.59 -5.70
CA PRO A 122 -6.48 0.40 -4.25
C PRO A 122 -5.23 -0.29 -3.70
N GLN A 123 -4.75 0.17 -2.54
CA GLN A 123 -3.48 -0.26 -1.96
C GLN A 123 -3.49 -1.75 -1.58
N PHE A 124 -4.64 -2.30 -1.22
CA PHE A 124 -4.77 -3.73 -0.94
C PHE A 124 -4.35 -4.61 -2.12
N ARG A 125 -4.47 -4.14 -3.36
CA ARG A 125 -4.06 -4.88 -4.56
C ARG A 125 -2.54 -5.04 -4.67
N PHE A 126 -1.77 -4.24 -3.93
CA PHE A 126 -0.32 -4.35 -3.82
C PHE A 126 0.12 -5.17 -2.61
N THR A 127 -0.78 -5.53 -1.69
CA THR A 127 -0.42 -6.21 -0.43
C THR A 127 -1.10 -7.57 -0.25
N HIS A 128 -2.21 -7.79 -0.95
CA HIS A 128 -3.04 -8.98 -0.84
C HIS A 128 -3.29 -9.62 -2.21
N LEU A 129 -3.46 -10.94 -2.22
CA LEU A 129 -4.10 -11.70 -3.31
C LEU A 129 -5.42 -12.24 -2.77
N GLY A 130 -6.53 -11.82 -3.36
CA GLY A 130 -7.85 -12.00 -2.76
C GLY A 130 -7.88 -11.43 -1.34
N ASN A 131 -8.16 -12.28 -0.35
CA ASN A 131 -8.19 -11.93 1.08
C ASN A 131 -6.91 -12.28 1.85
N LYS A 132 -5.94 -12.91 1.20
CA LYS A 132 -4.69 -13.30 1.85
C LYS A 132 -3.66 -12.19 1.72
N ARG A 133 -3.09 -11.76 2.85
CA ARG A 133 -1.94 -10.85 2.88
C ARG A 133 -0.68 -11.59 2.43
N TYR A 134 0.07 -10.97 1.51
CA TYR A 134 1.35 -11.47 1.00
C TYR A 134 2.53 -10.58 1.36
N ALA A 135 2.29 -9.31 1.71
CA ALA A 135 3.31 -8.51 2.38
C ALA A 135 3.53 -9.03 3.81
N ASP A 136 4.78 -9.30 4.18
CA ASP A 136 5.16 -9.69 5.53
C ASP A 136 4.95 -8.51 6.50
N PHE A 137 5.38 -7.32 6.04
CA PHE A 137 5.23 -6.07 6.77
C PHE A 137 4.46 -5.04 5.95
N VAL A 138 3.56 -4.33 6.62
CA VAL A 138 2.84 -3.18 6.06
C VAL A 138 3.18 -1.96 6.91
N VAL A 139 3.85 -0.99 6.32
CA VAL A 139 4.31 0.23 6.98
C VAL A 139 3.55 1.45 6.46
N ARG A 140 3.46 2.51 7.25
CA ARG A 140 2.71 3.71 6.92
C ARG A 140 3.61 4.81 6.40
N THR A 141 3.13 5.58 5.43
CA THR A 141 3.83 6.74 4.89
C THR A 141 4.02 7.80 5.97
N GLU A 142 3.05 7.91 6.87
CA GLU A 142 2.94 8.88 7.96
C GLU A 142 4.01 8.68 9.04
N SER A 143 4.48 7.45 9.25
CA SER A 143 5.52 7.05 10.22
C SER A 143 6.64 6.25 9.54
N LEU A 144 6.91 6.54 8.28
CA LEU A 144 7.70 5.67 7.41
C LEU A 144 9.11 5.37 7.94
N PRO A 145 9.91 6.35 8.40
CA PRO A 145 11.24 6.07 8.95
C PRO A 145 11.17 5.19 10.21
N GLU A 146 10.24 5.46 11.12
CA GLU A 146 10.07 4.71 12.37
C GLU A 146 9.65 3.26 12.10
N ASP A 147 8.64 3.07 11.26
CA ASP A 147 8.13 1.76 10.88
C ASP A 147 9.22 0.94 10.16
N LEU A 148 9.97 1.55 9.24
CA LEU A 148 11.06 0.85 8.55
C LEU A 148 12.21 0.49 9.49
N ARG A 149 12.55 1.31 10.49
CA ARG A 149 13.52 0.92 11.51
C ARG A 149 13.01 -0.28 12.33
N ALA A 150 11.74 -0.29 12.71
CA ALA A 150 11.14 -1.41 13.44
C ALA A 150 11.19 -2.71 12.62
N VAL A 151 10.78 -2.66 11.35
CA VAL A 151 10.89 -3.79 10.41
C VAL A 151 12.35 -4.22 10.25
N GLY A 152 13.27 -3.26 10.10
CA GLY A 152 14.70 -3.51 9.99
C GLY A 152 15.25 -4.34 11.15
N MET A 153 14.86 -3.99 12.37
CA MET A 153 15.27 -4.72 13.58
C MET A 153 14.66 -6.13 13.64
N ILE A 154 13.37 -6.27 13.31
CA ILE A 154 12.66 -7.57 13.38
C ILE A 154 13.19 -8.53 12.33
N ALA A 155 13.43 -8.05 11.11
CA ALA A 155 13.88 -8.86 9.98
C ALA A 155 15.40 -9.06 9.94
N GLY A 156 16.16 -8.40 10.83
CA GLY A 156 17.62 -8.52 10.88
C GLY A 156 18.32 -7.87 9.68
N MET A 157 17.84 -6.71 9.24
CA MET A 157 18.41 -5.99 8.09
C MET A 157 19.81 -5.46 8.38
N SER A 158 20.59 -5.27 7.32
CA SER A 158 21.98 -4.82 7.39
C SER A 158 22.11 -3.38 7.89
N HIS A 159 23.33 -3.00 8.26
CA HIS A 159 23.64 -1.62 8.64
C HIS A 159 23.36 -0.61 7.52
N ASP A 160 23.54 -1.00 6.26
CA ASP A 160 23.29 -0.11 5.13
C ASP A 160 21.80 0.14 4.90
N PHE A 161 20.93 -0.83 5.23
CA PHE A 161 19.48 -0.61 5.29
C PHE A 161 19.14 0.53 6.28
N PHE A 162 19.68 0.49 7.50
CA PHE A 162 19.42 1.53 8.50
C PHE A 162 19.97 2.89 8.07
N LYS A 163 21.17 2.94 7.49
CA LYS A 163 21.70 4.17 6.89
C LYS A 163 20.77 4.75 5.83
N ALA A 164 20.24 3.90 4.93
CA ALA A 164 19.28 4.34 3.93
C ALA A 164 18.01 4.93 4.60
N VAL A 165 17.45 4.25 5.61
CA VAL A 165 16.29 4.76 6.36
C VAL A 165 16.56 6.11 7.02
N ASP A 166 17.76 6.32 7.57
CA ASP A 166 18.15 7.59 8.21
C ASP A 166 18.25 8.77 7.22
N THR A 167 18.37 8.50 5.92
CA THR A 167 18.37 9.54 4.87
C THR A 167 16.97 9.89 4.35
N LEU A 168 15.92 9.20 4.80
CA LEU A 168 14.56 9.51 4.37
C LEU A 168 14.20 10.94 4.80
N PRO A 169 13.64 11.75 3.88
CA PRO A 169 13.14 13.06 4.25
C PRO A 169 11.93 12.92 5.17
N PRO A 170 11.58 13.98 5.93
CA PRO A 170 10.29 14.08 6.58
C PRO A 170 9.18 13.83 5.56
N MET A 171 8.32 12.86 5.85
CA MET A 171 7.22 12.54 4.95
C MET A 171 6.12 13.60 5.08
N PRO A 172 5.52 14.05 3.95
CA PRO A 172 4.50 15.08 4.00
C PRO A 172 3.28 14.57 4.77
N THR A 173 3.08 15.12 5.97
CA THR A 173 1.81 15.06 6.69
C THR A 173 0.81 15.92 5.92
N SER A 174 -0.35 15.32 5.61
CA SER A 174 -1.48 15.89 4.86
C SER A 174 -1.42 17.41 4.61
N GLN A 175 -1.11 17.82 3.37
CA GLN A 175 -1.58 19.11 2.87
C GLN A 175 -2.92 18.85 2.21
N THR A 176 -4.01 18.99 2.97
CA THR A 176 -5.34 19.17 2.42
C THR A 176 -5.37 20.57 1.80
N GLU A 177 -4.82 20.70 0.59
CA GLU A 177 -5.19 21.83 -0.28
C GLU A 177 -6.72 21.84 -0.36
N SER A 178 -7.33 23.00 -0.18
CA SER A 178 -8.78 23.19 -0.33
C SER A 178 -9.19 22.77 -1.73
N VAL A 179 -9.83 21.60 -1.85
CA VAL A 179 -10.46 21.17 -3.10
C VAL A 179 -11.86 21.77 -3.21
N PRO A 180 -12.36 22.06 -4.42
CA PRO A 180 -13.76 22.43 -4.62
C PRO A 180 -14.72 21.39 -4.01
N ALA A 181 -15.83 21.84 -3.44
CA ALA A 181 -16.73 20.97 -2.66
C ALA A 181 -17.35 19.83 -3.49
N ASP A 182 -17.64 20.07 -4.77
CA ASP A 182 -18.11 19.06 -5.72
C ASP A 182 -17.06 17.98 -6.03
N VAL A 183 -15.80 18.38 -6.20
CA VAL A 183 -14.65 17.47 -6.33
C VAL A 183 -14.47 16.66 -5.05
N GLU A 184 -14.55 17.31 -3.89
CA GLU A 184 -14.46 16.66 -2.58
C GLU A 184 -15.53 15.57 -2.43
N GLN A 185 -16.80 15.91 -2.72
CA GLN A 185 -17.93 15.00 -2.68
C GLN A 185 -17.71 13.79 -3.60
N LYS A 186 -17.27 14.04 -4.84
CA LYS A 186 -16.99 12.98 -5.82
C LYS A 186 -15.85 12.07 -5.36
N MET A 187 -14.78 12.64 -4.78
CA MET A 187 -13.67 11.87 -4.22
C MET A 187 -14.14 10.98 -3.06
N LYS A 188 -14.97 11.49 -2.15
CA LYS A 188 -15.54 10.68 -1.04
C LYS A 188 -16.32 9.48 -1.59
N ALA A 189 -17.21 9.69 -2.55
CA ALA A 189 -17.99 8.62 -3.17
C ALA A 189 -17.09 7.56 -3.83
N LEU A 190 -16.05 7.98 -4.57
CA LEU A 190 -15.11 7.05 -5.21
C LEU A 190 -14.22 6.30 -4.20
N LEU A 191 -13.83 6.95 -3.09
CA LEU A 191 -13.10 6.31 -2.01
C LEU A 191 -13.96 5.25 -1.30
N MET A 192 -15.23 5.55 -1.02
CA MET A 192 -16.14 4.54 -0.48
C MET A 192 -16.39 3.40 -1.46
N ARG A 193 -16.46 3.70 -2.76
CA ARG A 193 -16.60 2.69 -3.82
C ARG A 193 -15.35 1.86 -4.06
N PHE A 194 -14.13 2.38 -3.99
CA PHE A 194 -12.93 1.61 -4.38
C PHE A 194 -11.98 1.30 -3.22
N TYR A 195 -12.00 2.11 -2.16
CA TYR A 195 -11.00 2.12 -1.08
C TYR A 195 -11.56 1.74 0.29
N ARG A 196 -12.86 1.42 0.43
CA ARG A 196 -13.43 0.96 1.71
C ARG A 196 -12.64 -0.19 2.33
N ARG A 197 -12.11 -1.08 1.50
CA ARG A 197 -11.25 -2.18 1.93
C ARG A 197 -9.88 -1.72 2.44
N ASP A 198 -9.28 -0.70 1.84
CA ASP A 198 -8.02 -0.13 2.33
C ASP A 198 -8.20 0.48 3.72
N TYR A 199 -9.30 1.23 3.95
CA TYR A 199 -9.62 1.77 5.27
C TYR A 199 -9.67 0.67 6.32
N ALA A 200 -10.44 -0.39 6.06
CA ALA A 200 -10.59 -1.52 6.97
C ALA A 200 -9.28 -2.30 7.20
N LEU A 201 -8.54 -2.63 6.13
CA LEU A 201 -7.32 -3.46 6.22
C LEU A 201 -6.14 -2.74 6.85
N PHE A 202 -6.06 -1.41 6.75
CA PHE A 202 -4.90 -0.66 7.22
C PHE A 202 -5.19 0.18 8.46
N GLY A 203 -6.41 0.11 8.99
CA GLY A 203 -6.82 0.79 10.22
C GLY A 203 -6.90 2.31 10.06
N TYR A 204 -7.35 2.78 8.89
CA TYR A 204 -7.69 4.18 8.67
C TYR A 204 -9.18 4.41 8.91
N THR A 205 -9.55 5.62 9.32
CA THR A 205 -10.96 5.99 9.53
C THR A 205 -11.52 6.59 8.23
N PRO A 206 -12.63 6.05 7.68
CA PRO A 206 -13.30 6.66 6.54
C PRO A 206 -13.88 8.04 6.89
N LEU A 207 -14.11 8.88 5.89
CA LEU A 207 -14.60 10.26 6.08
C LEU A 207 -16.09 10.37 6.42
N SER A 208 -16.84 9.27 6.25
CA SER A 208 -18.24 9.18 6.63
C SER A 208 -18.63 7.71 6.81
N ASP A 209 -19.34 7.41 7.90
CA ASP A 209 -19.91 6.08 8.16
C ASP A 209 -21.26 5.87 7.45
N ASP A 210 -21.80 6.91 6.80
CA ASP A 210 -23.21 7.01 6.39
C ASP A 210 -23.58 6.39 5.03
N GLU A 211 -22.63 5.83 4.26
CA GLU A 211 -23.00 5.12 3.03
C GLU A 211 -23.15 3.61 3.27
N ASP A 212 -24.41 3.18 3.24
CA ASP A 212 -24.80 1.78 3.08
C ASP A 212 -23.95 1.13 1.98
N VAL A 213 -23.37 -0.05 2.26
CA VAL A 213 -22.66 -0.84 1.24
C VAL A 213 -23.64 -1.05 0.08
N PRO A 214 -23.35 -0.62 -1.16
CA PRO A 214 -24.25 -0.87 -2.28
C PRO A 214 -24.55 -2.37 -2.39
N THR A 215 -25.83 -2.73 -2.46
CA THR A 215 -26.26 -4.13 -2.61
C THR A 215 -25.62 -4.72 -3.86
N GLY A 216 -24.82 -5.79 -3.72
CA GLY A 216 -24.06 -6.40 -4.83
C GLY A 216 -22.57 -6.01 -4.90
N PHE A 217 -22.10 -5.12 -4.03
CA PHE A 217 -20.67 -4.78 -3.90
C PHE A 217 -19.80 -5.98 -3.47
N ASP A 218 -20.42 -7.03 -2.91
CA ASP A 218 -19.79 -8.33 -2.66
C ASP A 218 -19.15 -8.96 -3.91
N ALA A 219 -19.67 -8.65 -5.11
CA ALA A 219 -19.14 -9.14 -6.38
C ALA A 219 -17.83 -8.44 -6.80
N LEU A 220 -17.56 -7.23 -6.31
CA LEU A 220 -16.33 -6.46 -6.63
C LEU A 220 -15.11 -6.91 -5.81
N LEU A 221 -15.34 -7.78 -4.81
CA LEU A 221 -14.30 -8.46 -4.05
C LEU A 221 -13.88 -9.79 -4.68
N MET A 222 -14.49 -10.18 -5.81
CA MET A 222 -14.09 -11.36 -6.56
C MET A 222 -12.84 -11.04 -7.36
N ASP A 223 -11.69 -11.48 -6.85
CA ASP A 223 -10.59 -11.81 -7.74
C ASP A 223 -10.93 -13.17 -8.38
N PRO A 224 -11.17 -13.26 -9.69
CA PRO A 224 -11.54 -14.53 -10.35
C PRO A 224 -10.45 -15.61 -10.21
N LEU A 225 -9.25 -15.26 -9.73
CA LEU A 225 -8.18 -16.18 -9.40
C LEU A 225 -8.24 -16.72 -7.96
N CYS A 226 -9.18 -16.25 -7.12
CA CYS A 226 -9.35 -16.69 -5.74
C CYS A 226 -10.52 -17.67 -5.61
N GLY A 227 -10.33 -18.73 -4.81
CA GLY A 227 -11.35 -19.74 -4.54
C GLY A 227 -12.63 -19.14 -3.92
N GLY A 228 -13.77 -19.81 -4.17
CA GLY A 228 -15.12 -19.38 -3.79
C GLY A 228 -15.32 -18.92 -2.34
N GLU A 229 -14.49 -19.44 -1.43
CA GLU A 229 -14.50 -19.21 0.02
C GLU A 229 -14.04 -17.81 0.47
N TRP A 230 -13.47 -17.00 -0.44
CA TRP A 230 -12.92 -15.67 -0.14
C TRP A 230 -13.74 -14.52 -0.72
N ASN A 231 -14.99 -14.77 -1.10
CA ASN A 231 -15.83 -13.77 -1.77
C ASN A 231 -16.80 -13.09 -0.82
N GLY A 232 -16.92 -11.76 -0.94
CA GLY A 232 -17.93 -10.96 -0.26
C GLY A 232 -17.51 -10.34 1.08
N TYR A 233 -18.18 -9.24 1.41
CA TYR A 233 -18.00 -8.43 2.61
C TYR A 233 -18.47 -9.16 3.88
N ALA A 234 -19.45 -10.05 3.76
CA ALA A 234 -19.88 -10.93 4.86
C ALA A 234 -18.76 -11.88 5.34
N ALA A 235 -17.81 -12.23 4.47
CA ALA A 235 -16.59 -12.96 4.84
C ALA A 235 -15.48 -12.03 5.39
N ALA A 236 -15.56 -10.72 5.09
CA ALA A 236 -14.61 -9.70 5.52
C ALA A 236 -14.89 -9.17 6.94
N ALA A 237 -16.12 -9.14 7.44
CA ALA A 237 -16.39 -8.75 8.84
C ALA A 237 -15.70 -9.67 9.86
N PRO A 238 -15.71 -11.01 9.71
CA PRO A 238 -14.89 -11.91 10.52
C PRO A 238 -13.38 -11.79 10.26
N ALA A 239 -12.96 -11.26 9.11
CA ALA A 239 -11.55 -10.98 8.80
C ALA A 239 -11.08 -9.66 9.43
N TYR A 240 -11.94 -8.65 9.50
CA TYR A 240 -11.76 -7.40 10.23
C TYR A 240 -11.70 -7.66 11.74
N GLU A 241 -12.58 -8.51 12.29
CA GLU A 241 -12.47 -8.94 13.70
C GLU A 241 -11.21 -9.80 13.97
N ARG A 242 -10.81 -10.67 13.03
CA ARG A 242 -9.53 -11.40 13.12
C ARG A 242 -8.32 -10.46 13.00
N PHE A 243 -8.42 -9.43 12.17
CA PHE A 243 -7.42 -8.37 12.01
C PHE A 243 -7.32 -7.52 13.27
N VAL A 244 -8.43 -7.12 13.90
CA VAL A 244 -8.46 -6.48 15.21
C VAL A 244 -7.79 -7.38 16.25
N ARG A 245 -8.07 -8.69 16.26
CA ARG A 245 -7.39 -9.65 17.15
C ARG A 245 -5.88 -9.77 16.89
N HIS A 246 -5.41 -9.59 15.67
CA HIS A 246 -3.97 -9.54 15.35
C HIS A 246 -3.34 -8.16 15.57
N SER A 247 -4.09 -7.07 15.47
CA SER A 247 -3.66 -5.74 15.91
C SER A 247 -3.50 -5.68 17.43
N THR A 248 -4.26 -6.48 18.20
CA THR A 248 -3.96 -6.71 19.63
C THR A 248 -2.61 -7.39 19.85
N LYS A 249 -2.08 -8.10 18.85
CA LYS A 249 -0.74 -8.71 18.89
C LYS A 249 0.33 -7.66 18.68
N ASP A 250 0.10 -6.69 17.78
CA ASP A 250 0.97 -5.52 17.60
C ASP A 250 0.90 -4.59 18.83
N PHE A 251 -0.29 -4.40 19.42
CA PHE A 251 -0.45 -3.74 20.73
C PHE A 251 0.28 -4.50 21.84
N LEU A 252 0.20 -5.84 21.88
CA LEU A 252 0.94 -6.65 22.85
C LEU A 252 2.45 -6.50 22.66
N ILE A 253 2.92 -6.48 21.42
CA ILE A 253 4.34 -6.31 21.09
C ILE A 253 4.81 -4.91 21.50
N SER A 254 4.04 -3.86 21.21
CA SER A 254 4.33 -2.50 21.66
C SER A 254 4.34 -2.41 23.20
N HIS A 255 3.36 -3.02 23.88
CA HIS A 255 3.27 -3.03 25.33
C HIS A 255 4.43 -3.78 25.99
N LEU A 256 4.76 -4.98 25.49
CA LEU A 256 5.90 -5.77 25.95
C LEU A 256 7.24 -5.07 25.69
N THR A 257 7.36 -4.34 24.58
CA THR A 257 8.57 -3.56 24.27
C THR A 257 8.73 -2.39 25.24
N GLU A 258 7.65 -1.71 25.61
CA GLU A 258 7.63 -0.64 26.61
C GLU A 258 8.02 -1.17 28.01
N GLU A 259 7.48 -2.34 28.39
CA GLU A 259 7.72 -2.99 29.67
C GLU A 259 9.18 -3.46 29.80
N VAL A 260 9.73 -4.10 28.76
CA VAL A 260 11.16 -4.47 28.71
C VAL A 260 12.06 -3.24 28.80
N ARG A 261 11.66 -2.11 28.20
CA ARG A 261 12.43 -0.86 28.25
C ARG A 261 12.49 -0.29 29.68
N LYS A 262 11.36 -0.29 30.40
CA LYS A 262 11.29 0.12 31.81
C LYS A 262 12.14 -0.76 32.71
N LEU A 263 12.01 -2.08 32.59
CA LEU A 263 12.79 -3.03 33.40
C LEU A 263 14.30 -2.88 33.19
N ARG A 264 14.74 -2.61 31.95
CA ARG A 264 16.14 -2.30 31.68
C ARG A 264 16.59 -1.00 32.33
N GLN A 265 15.78 0.05 32.28
CA GLN A 265 16.12 1.31 32.94
C GLN A 265 16.25 1.14 34.45
N GLU A 266 15.36 0.37 35.09
CA GLU A 266 15.43 0.06 36.51
C GLU A 266 16.70 -0.72 36.87
N LEU A 267 17.06 -1.73 36.07
CA LEU A 267 18.27 -2.53 36.27
C LEU A 267 19.58 -1.74 36.14
N TYR A 268 19.60 -0.70 35.30
CA TYR A 268 20.77 0.17 35.10
C TYR A 268 20.79 1.41 36.01
N SER A 269 19.73 1.63 36.78
CA SER A 269 19.62 2.74 37.75
C SER A 269 19.87 2.30 39.20
N SER A 270 20.11 1.00 39.42
CA SER A 270 20.46 0.35 40.68
C SER A 270 21.90 -0.16 40.66
#